data_AF-A0A1V3WE81-F1
#
_entry.id   AF-A0A1V3WE81-F1
#
_cell.length_a   1.000
_cell.length_b   1.000
_cell.length_c   1.000
_cell.angle_alpha   90.00
_cell.angle_beta   90.00
_cell.angle_gamma   90.00
#
_symmetry.space_group_name_H-M   'P 1'
#
loop_
_entity.id
_entity.type
_entity.pdbx_description
1 polymer ?
#
loop_
_entity_poly.entity_id
_entity_poly.type
_entity_poly.pdbx_seq_one_letter_code
_entity_poly.pdbx_strand_id
1 'polypeptide(L)'
;MYVDDVDVVDVEQLNLGEARMVLSRSEAHLARAFNSAHARCLRQQIAEIEGRIAWLELEAAEAALEDAAAEHASDLWDDYDLGILA
;
A
#
# COMPACT_ATOMS: atom_id res chain seq x y z
N MET A 1 -12.35 26.25 -11.49
CA MET A 1 -10.89 26.26 -11.31
C MET A 1 -10.64 25.59 -9.98
N TYR A 2 -10.33 24.29 -9.97
CA TYR A 2 -9.89 23.61 -8.77
C TYR A 2 -8.41 23.96 -8.64
N VAL A 3 -8.12 24.97 -7.80
CA VAL A 3 -6.76 25.27 -7.38
C VAL A 3 -6.53 24.45 -6.13
N ASP A 4 -5.96 23.28 -6.34
CA ASP A 4 -5.03 22.69 -5.38
C ASP A 4 -3.84 22.30 -6.26
N ASP A 5 -2.70 22.95 -6.03
CA ASP A 5 -1.43 22.67 -6.72
C ASP A 5 -0.90 21.30 -6.28
N VAL A 6 -1.63 20.26 -6.65
CA VAL A 6 -1.22 18.88 -6.50
C VAL A 6 -1.13 18.36 -7.92
N ASP A 7 0.10 18.19 -8.41
CA ASP A 7 0.34 17.43 -9.63
C ASP A 7 -0.53 16.16 -9.59
N VAL A 8 -1.14 15.82 -10.71
CA VAL A 8 -1.93 14.59 -10.81
C VAL A 8 -0.94 13.44 -10.69
N VAL A 9 -0.69 12.99 -9.45
CA VAL A 9 0.13 11.82 -9.17
C VAL A 9 -0.70 10.61 -9.53
N ASP A 10 -0.20 9.83 -10.49
CA ASP A 10 -0.82 8.58 -10.88
C ASP A 10 -0.90 7.65 -9.66
N VAL A 11 -1.97 6.83 -9.58
CA VAL A 11 -2.20 5.95 -8.42
C VAL A 11 -1.01 5.00 -8.21
N GLU A 12 -0.30 4.59 -9.27
CA GLU A 12 0.87 3.73 -9.16
C GLU A 12 2.07 4.39 -8.46
N GLN A 13 2.13 5.72 -8.40
CA GLN A 13 3.24 6.45 -7.76
C GLN A 13 3.01 6.71 -6.27
N LEU A 14 1.80 6.44 -5.76
CA LEU A 14 1.47 6.66 -4.35
C LEU A 14 2.20 5.65 -3.46
N ASN A 15 2.77 6.14 -2.36
CA ASN A 15 3.18 5.30 -1.24
C ASN A 15 1.97 4.91 -0.36
N LEU A 16 2.16 3.97 0.58
CA LEU A 16 1.05 3.42 1.37
C LEU A 16 0.32 4.48 2.21
N GLY A 17 1.07 5.44 2.76
CA GLY A 17 0.49 6.54 3.55
C GLY A 17 -0.34 7.48 2.68
N GLU A 18 0.20 7.86 1.53
CA GLU A 18 -0.49 8.69 0.54
C GLU A 18 -1.74 8.01 0.00
N ALA A 19 -1.65 6.74 -0.40
CA ALA A 19 -2.78 5.96 -0.90
C ALA A 19 -3.94 5.91 0.11
N ARG A 20 -3.65 5.71 1.41
CA ARG A 20 -4.66 5.75 2.47
C ARG A 20 -5.28 7.13 2.66
N MET A 21 -4.49 8.21 2.56
CA MET A 21 -5.01 9.58 2.62
C MET A 21 -5.93 9.89 1.43
N VAL A 22 -5.53 9.49 0.22
CA VAL A 22 -6.32 9.68 -1.00
C VAL A 22 -7.59 8.83 -0.95
N LEU A 23 -7.53 7.59 -0.45
CA LEU A 23 -8.71 6.74 -0.23
C LEU A 23 -9.73 7.44 0.67
N SER A 24 -9.31 7.87 1.86
CA SER A 24 -10.20 8.54 2.82
C SER A 24 -10.83 9.82 2.24
N ARG A 25 -10.04 10.57 1.46
CA ARG A 25 -10.54 11.75 0.75
C ARG A 25 -11.60 11.35 -0.29
N SER A 26 -11.31 10.36 -1.13
CA SER A 26 -12.21 9.89 -2.19
C SER A 26 -13.52 9.33 -1.64
N GLU A 27 -13.50 8.62 -0.51
CA GLU A 27 -14.70 8.17 0.20
C GLU A 27 -15.54 9.37 0.69
N ALA A 28 -14.90 10.40 1.24
CA ALA A 28 -15.59 11.63 1.66
C ALA A 28 -16.22 12.37 0.46
N HIS A 29 -15.57 12.35 -0.71
CA HIS A 29 -16.14 12.89 -1.95
C HIS A 29 -17.32 12.04 -2.46
N LEU A 30 -17.26 10.71 -2.31
CA LEU A 30 -18.34 9.82 -2.73
C LEU A 30 -19.63 10.10 -1.94
N ALA A 31 -19.52 10.38 -0.64
CA ALA A 31 -20.65 10.80 0.18
C ALA A 31 -21.29 12.11 -0.30
N ARG A 32 -20.55 12.94 -1.05
CA ARG A 32 -20.98 14.22 -1.61
C ARG A 32 -21.20 14.17 -3.12
N ALA A 33 -21.35 12.97 -3.70
CA ALA A 33 -21.47 12.81 -5.14
C ALA A 33 -22.76 13.49 -5.67
N PHE A 34 -22.59 14.45 -6.58
CA PHE A 34 -23.71 15.21 -7.15
C PHE A 34 -24.71 14.38 -7.96
N ASN A 35 -24.27 13.28 -8.59
CA ASN A 35 -25.12 12.37 -9.36
C ASN A 35 -24.54 10.95 -9.43
N SER A 36 -25.28 10.03 -10.06
CA SER A 36 -24.90 8.63 -10.20
C SER A 36 -23.64 8.42 -11.06
N ALA A 37 -23.43 9.22 -12.10
CA ALA A 37 -22.24 9.13 -12.95
C ALA A 37 -20.97 9.52 -12.19
N HIS A 38 -21.02 10.61 -11.42
CA HIS A 38 -19.96 11.07 -10.54
C HIS A 38 -19.68 10.05 -9.42
N ALA A 39 -20.74 9.52 -8.80
CA ALA A 39 -20.60 8.46 -7.80
C ALA A 39 -19.96 7.19 -8.39
N ARG A 40 -20.26 6.85 -9.64
CA ARG A 40 -19.62 5.71 -10.34
C ARG A 40 -18.13 5.98 -10.59
N CYS A 41 -17.79 7.18 -11.05
CA CYS A 41 -16.40 7.60 -11.26
C CYS A 41 -15.59 7.50 -9.96
N LEU A 42 -16.12 8.04 -8.86
CA LEU A 42 -15.47 8.00 -7.55
C LEU A 42 -15.31 6.56 -7.03
N ARG A 43 -16.30 5.69 -7.22
CA ARG A 43 -16.16 4.27 -6.86
C ARG A 43 -15.07 3.55 -7.65
N GLN A 44 -14.90 3.89 -8.93
CA GLN A 44 -13.84 3.32 -9.75
C GLN A 44 -12.46 3.76 -9.26
N GLN A 45 -12.30 5.05 -8.94
CA GLN A 45 -11.07 5.57 -8.35
C GLN A 45 -10.77 4.94 -6.99
N ILE A 46 -11.78 4.79 -6.13
CA ILE A 46 -11.65 4.11 -4.83
C ILE A 46 -11.13 2.68 -5.02
N ALA A 47 -11.74 1.91 -5.92
CA ALA A 47 -11.33 0.53 -6.17
C ALA A 47 -9.87 0.42 -6.69
N GLU A 48 -9.44 1.38 -7.50
CA GLU A 48 -8.05 1.45 -7.98
C GLU A 48 -7.07 1.72 -6.83
N ILE A 49 -7.39 2.66 -5.95
CA ILE A 49 -6.58 3.00 -4.77
C ILE A 49 -6.54 1.82 -3.78
N GLU A 50 -7.67 1.15 -3.54
CA GLU A 50 -7.73 -0.06 -2.70
C GLU A 50 -6.83 -1.17 -3.25
N GLY A 51 -6.83 -1.36 -4.58
CA GLY A 51 -5.93 -2.31 -5.24
C GLY A 51 -4.45 -1.96 -5.03
N ARG A 52 -4.10 -0.67 -5.13
CA ARG A 52 -2.74 -0.20 -4.87
C ARG A 52 -2.32 -0.43 -3.42
N ILE A 53 -3.20 -0.15 -2.46
CA ILE A 53 -2.95 -0.38 -1.03
C ILE A 53 -2.68 -1.86 -0.78
N ALA A 54 -3.54 -2.75 -1.30
CA ALA A 54 -3.37 -4.19 -1.13
C ALA A 54 -2.04 -4.69 -1.72
N TRP A 55 -1.63 -4.17 -2.87
CA TRP A 55 -0.34 -4.52 -3.47
C TRP A 55 0.84 -4.06 -2.60
N LEU A 56 0.81 -2.81 -2.11
CA LEU A 56 1.86 -2.27 -1.24
C LEU A 56 1.96 -3.01 0.10
N GLU A 57 0.82 -3.42 0.67
CA GLU A 57 0.79 -4.21 1.90
C GLU A 57 1.35 -5.62 1.69
N LEU A 58 1.09 -6.23 0.53
CA LEU A 58 1.67 -7.52 0.17
C LEU A 58 3.20 -7.41 -0.03
N GLU A 59 3.65 -6.41 -0.76
CA GLU A 59 5.09 -6.17 -1.00
C GLU A 59 5.84 -5.94 0.33
N ALA A 60 5.27 -5.16 1.24
CA ALA A 60 5.85 -4.95 2.56
C ALA A 60 5.91 -6.23 3.42
N ALA A 61 4.88 -7.09 3.30
CA ALA A 61 4.86 -8.37 4.00
C ALA A 61 5.87 -9.37 3.45
N GLU A 62 6.08 -9.39 2.13
CA GLU A 62 7.07 -10.23 1.47
C GLU A 62 8.50 -9.83 1.88
N ALA A 63 8.81 -8.52 1.87
CA ALA A 63 10.09 -8.01 2.35
C ALA A 63 10.36 -8.40 3.82
N ALA A 64 9.36 -8.27 4.69
CA ALA A 64 9.51 -8.66 6.09
C ALA A 64 9.75 -10.17 6.27
N LEU A 65 9.19 -11.01 5.40
CA LEU A 65 9.43 -12.46 5.40
C LEU A 65 10.84 -12.79 4.93
N GLU A 66 11.34 -12.10 3.90
CA GLU A 66 12.74 -12.24 3.45
C GLU A 66 13.73 -11.85 4.54
N ASP A 67 13.50 -10.72 5.21
CA ASP A 67 14.34 -10.27 6.33
C ASP A 67 14.37 -11.31 7.46
N ALA A 68 13.20 -11.83 7.86
CA ALA A 68 13.11 -12.87 8.89
C ALA A 68 13.79 -14.18 8.46
N ALA A 69 13.71 -14.55 7.18
CA ALA A 69 14.41 -15.72 6.66
C ALA A 69 15.93 -15.52 6.65
N ALA A 70 16.41 -14.32 6.36
CA ALA A 70 17.83 -13.97 6.41
C ALA A 70 18.38 -13.99 7.85
N GLU A 71 17.64 -13.42 8.81
CA GLU A 71 17.98 -13.50 10.25
C GLU A 71 18.03 -14.95 10.71
N HIS A 72 17.01 -15.75 10.37
CA HIS A 72 16.98 -17.16 10.75
C HIS A 72 18.13 -17.97 10.13
N ALA A 73 18.48 -17.70 8.87
CA ALA A 73 19.63 -18.33 8.22
C ALA A 73 20.95 -17.93 8.89
N SER A 74 21.08 -16.68 9.35
CA SER A 74 22.26 -16.23 10.11
C SER A 74 22.38 -16.97 11.44
N ASP A 75 21.29 -17.08 12.21
CA ASP A 75 21.27 -17.79 13.49
C ASP A 75 21.69 -19.26 13.32
N LEU A 76 21.18 -19.93 12.27
CA LEU A 76 21.55 -21.32 11.97
C LEU A 76 23.05 -21.49 11.66
N TRP A 77 23.66 -20.52 10.97
CA TRP A 77 25.09 -20.54 10.70
C TRP A 77 25.92 -20.28 11.95
N ASP A 78 25.49 -19.35 12.80
CA ASP A 78 26.15 -19.06 14.07
C ASP A 78 26.12 -20.28 15.01
N ASP A 79 24.98 -20.97 15.09
CA ASP A 79 24.85 -22.23 15.85
C ASP A 79 25.77 -23.33 15.31
N TYR A 80 25.85 -23.46 13.98
CA TYR A 80 26.75 -24.40 13.33
C TYR A 80 28.23 -24.12 13.65
N ASP A 81 28.66 -22.85 13.61
CA ASP A 81 30.03 -22.43 13.95
C ASP A 81 30.36 -22.70 15.44
N LEU A 82 29.36 -22.65 16.31
CA LEU A 82 29.48 -23.01 17.72
C LEU A 82 29.38 -24.52 18.00
N GLY A 83 29.15 -25.33 16.97
CA GLY A 83 28.96 -26.79 17.09
C GLY A 83 27.67 -27.19 17.80
N ILE A 84 26.70 -26.27 17.87
CA ILE A 84 25.35 -26.50 18.38
C ILE A 84 24.53 -27.04 17.21
N LEU A 85 24.14 -28.31 17.28
CA LEU A 85 23.25 -28.89 16.27
C LEU A 85 21.80 -28.53 16.63
N ALA A 86 21.15 -27.79 15.73
CA ALA A 86 19.72 -27.46 15.78
C ALA A 86 18.81 -28.70 15.77
#